data_AF-A0A4V3EAM6-F1
#
_entry.id   AF-A0A4V3EAM6-F1
#
_cell.length_a   1.000
_cell.length_b   1.000
_cell.length_c   1.000
_cell.angle_alpha   90.00
_cell.angle_beta   90.00
_cell.angle_gamma   90.00
#
_symmetry.space_group_name_H-M   'P 1'
#
loop_
_entity.id
_entity.type
_entity.pdbx_description
1 polymer ?
#
loop_
_entity_poly.entity_id
_entity_poly.type
_entity_poly.pdbx_seq_one_letter_code
_entity_poly.pdbx_strand_id
1 'polypeptide(L)'
;MRATSTHESGADRRTSEGARRAFALLAGAAALVVLVQFATGAEVVGTDGAAADRWAALHGATAFGLVAASLAAAVVAVVALRRAAPVLAAVAVAFAAAALVQTATGRLISDADLDALVPLHVFCSALVVALAAWASIGSAALRRSRSTAARP
;
A
#
# COMPACT_ATOMS: atom_id res chain seq x y z
N MET A 1 1.23 46.49 -11.42
CA MET A 1 0.11 45.61 -11.81
C MET A 1 0.68 44.33 -12.41
N ARG A 2 0.57 43.19 -11.71
CA ARG A 2 0.99 41.87 -12.22
C ARG A 2 -0.22 40.94 -12.09
N ALA A 3 -1.00 40.88 -13.16
CA ALA A 3 -2.17 39.99 -13.28
C ALA A 3 -1.71 38.69 -13.95
N THR A 4 -1.11 37.79 -13.19
CA THR A 4 -0.77 36.43 -13.64
C THR A 4 -0.72 35.50 -12.43
N SER A 5 -1.86 34.99 -11.95
CA SER A 5 -1.87 33.93 -10.92
C SER A 5 -3.09 33.01 -10.91
N THR A 6 -4.04 33.16 -11.85
CA THR A 6 -5.27 32.36 -11.86
C THR A 6 -5.15 31.03 -12.61
N HIS A 7 -4.23 30.91 -13.58
CA HIS A 7 -4.09 29.69 -14.40
C HIS A 7 -3.24 28.58 -13.76
N GLU A 8 -2.16 28.90 -13.01
CA GLU A 8 -1.33 27.89 -12.32
C GLU A 8 -2.10 27.18 -11.18
N SER A 9 -2.98 27.89 -10.48
CA SER A 9 -3.72 27.35 -9.32
C SER A 9 -4.72 26.24 -9.68
N GLY A 10 -5.25 26.21 -10.91
CA GLY A 10 -6.27 25.23 -11.32
C GLY A 10 -5.68 23.87 -11.73
N ALA A 11 -4.57 23.88 -12.46
CA ALA A 11 -3.90 22.66 -12.90
C ALA A 11 -3.24 21.92 -11.73
N ASP A 12 -2.55 22.64 -10.84
CA ASP A 12 -1.91 22.04 -9.66
C ASP A 12 -2.90 21.41 -8.68
N ARG A 13 -4.09 22.00 -8.53
CA ARG A 13 -5.17 21.40 -7.71
C ARG A 13 -5.67 20.10 -8.30
N ARG A 14 -5.93 20.04 -9.61
CA ARG A 14 -6.39 18.82 -10.29
C ARG A 14 -5.34 17.72 -10.24
N THR A 15 -4.07 18.05 -10.46
CA THR A 15 -2.94 17.12 -10.34
C THR A 15 -2.81 16.57 -8.91
N SER A 16 -2.96 17.42 -7.89
CA SER A 16 -2.96 17.01 -6.47
C SER A 16 -4.16 16.12 -6.11
N GLU A 17 -5.32 16.31 -6.73
CA GLU A 17 -6.49 15.46 -6.52
C GLU A 17 -6.36 14.10 -7.21
N GLY A 18 -5.94 14.09 -8.48
CA GLY A 18 -5.65 12.88 -9.22
C GLY A 18 -4.61 12.01 -8.53
N ALA A 19 -3.50 12.61 -8.07
CA ALA A 19 -2.45 11.90 -7.33
C ALA A 19 -2.96 11.27 -6.03
N ARG A 20 -3.80 11.99 -5.25
CA ARG A 20 -4.41 11.44 -4.03
C ARG A 20 -5.36 10.27 -4.33
N ARG A 21 -6.13 10.36 -5.41
CA ARG A 21 -7.03 9.27 -5.84
C ARG A 21 -6.23 8.04 -6.28
N ALA A 22 -5.20 8.24 -7.11
CA ALA A 22 -4.32 7.16 -7.55
C ALA A 22 -3.63 6.47 -6.35
N PHE A 23 -3.08 7.26 -5.43
CA PHE A 23 -2.48 6.74 -4.20
C PHE A 23 -3.46 5.90 -3.39
N ALA A 24 -4.68 6.40 -3.14
CA ALA A 24 -5.69 5.68 -2.37
C ALA A 24 -6.12 4.36 -3.05
N LEU A 25 -6.27 4.35 -4.38
CA LEU A 25 -6.58 3.14 -5.13
C LEU A 25 -5.45 2.10 -5.03
N LEU A 26 -4.19 2.53 -5.16
CA LEU A 26 -3.04 1.64 -5.07
C LEU A 26 -2.86 1.05 -3.66
N ALA A 27 -3.01 1.88 -2.62
CA ALA A 27 -2.99 1.41 -1.24
C ALA A 27 -4.13 0.42 -0.95
N GLY A 28 -5.35 0.72 -1.43
CA GLY A 28 -6.50 -0.17 -1.32
C GLY A 28 -6.33 -1.49 -2.07
N ALA A 29 -5.78 -1.45 -3.29
CA ALA A 29 -5.49 -2.64 -4.08
C ALA A 29 -4.47 -3.54 -3.38
N ALA A 30 -3.38 -2.96 -2.84
CA ALA A 30 -2.40 -3.71 -2.06
C ALA A 30 -3.02 -4.32 -0.80
N ALA A 31 -3.88 -3.60 -0.07
CA ALA A 31 -4.60 -4.17 1.08
C ALA A 31 -5.51 -5.35 0.68
N LEU A 32 -6.22 -5.23 -0.45
CA LEU A 32 -7.04 -6.32 -0.99
C LEU A 32 -6.19 -7.55 -1.33
N VAL A 33 -5.01 -7.35 -1.91
CA VAL A 33 -4.06 -8.44 -2.17
C VAL A 33 -3.62 -9.12 -0.86
N VAL A 34 -3.39 -8.37 0.22
CA VAL A 34 -3.09 -8.98 1.53
C VAL A 34 -4.27 -9.80 2.07
N LEU A 35 -5.51 -9.37 1.86
CA LEU A 35 -6.69 -10.16 2.26
C LEU A 35 -6.77 -11.49 1.48
N VAL A 36 -6.47 -11.46 0.18
CA VAL A 36 -6.36 -12.69 -0.63
C VAL A 36 -5.21 -13.57 -0.14
N GLN A 37 -4.07 -12.99 0.24
CA GLN A 37 -2.96 -13.72 0.86
C GLN A 37 -3.36 -14.38 2.18
N PHE A 38 -4.16 -13.70 3.00
CA PHE A 38 -4.65 -14.27 4.26
C PHE A 38 -5.55 -15.48 4.00
N ALA A 39 -6.49 -15.39 3.06
CA ALA A 39 -7.37 -16.50 2.69
C ALA A 39 -6.57 -17.69 2.12
N THR A 40 -5.66 -17.44 1.19
CA THR A 40 -4.81 -18.50 0.61
C THR A 40 -3.84 -19.10 1.62
N GLY A 41 -3.28 -18.29 2.53
CA GLY A 41 -2.41 -18.77 3.60
C GLY A 41 -3.13 -19.63 4.64
N ALA A 42 -4.41 -19.35 4.92
CA ALA A 42 -5.23 -20.20 5.78
C ALA A 42 -5.41 -21.61 5.18
N GLU A 43 -5.58 -21.71 3.86
CA GLU A 43 -5.68 -23.00 3.15
C GLU A 43 -4.36 -23.78 3.14
N VAL A 44 -3.20 -23.09 3.10
CA VAL A 44 -1.88 -23.74 3.26
C VAL A 44 -1.78 -24.47 4.60
N VAL A 45 -2.28 -23.87 5.67
CA VAL A 45 -2.27 -24.46 7.02
C VAL A 45 -3.33 -25.55 7.18
N GLY A 46 -4.45 -25.44 6.46
CA GLY A 46 -5.60 -26.34 6.57
C GLY A 46 -5.56 -27.57 5.68
N THR A 47 -4.55 -27.72 4.82
CA THR A 47 -4.46 -28.83 3.85
C THR A 47 -3.06 -29.45 3.85
N ASP A 48 -2.94 -30.69 3.34
CA ASP A 48 -1.68 -31.44 3.30
C ASP A 48 -1.26 -31.81 1.86
N GLY A 49 0.03 -32.13 1.69
CA GLY A 49 0.61 -32.66 0.46
C GLY A 49 0.40 -31.77 -0.76
N ALA A 50 0.06 -32.37 -1.89
CA ALA A 50 -0.03 -31.65 -3.17
C ALA A 50 -1.10 -30.54 -3.23
N ALA A 51 -2.04 -30.50 -2.27
CA ALA A 51 -3.00 -29.41 -2.14
C ALA A 51 -2.35 -28.20 -1.44
N ALA A 52 -1.63 -28.44 -0.34
CA ALA A 52 -0.87 -27.42 0.38
C ALA A 52 0.13 -26.72 -0.55
N ASP A 53 0.86 -27.48 -1.38
CA ASP A 53 1.83 -26.95 -2.33
C ASP A 53 1.19 -26.00 -3.36
N ARG A 54 -0.02 -26.31 -3.84
CA ARG A 54 -0.75 -25.45 -4.78
C ARG A 54 -1.22 -24.17 -4.11
N TRP A 55 -1.72 -24.27 -2.86
CA TRP A 55 -2.12 -23.10 -2.09
C TRP A 55 -0.91 -22.20 -1.78
N ALA A 56 0.23 -22.79 -1.45
CA ALA A 56 1.47 -22.06 -1.21
C ALA A 56 1.97 -21.36 -2.49
N ALA A 57 1.91 -22.04 -3.63
CA ALA A 57 2.24 -21.43 -4.91
C ALA A 57 1.31 -20.26 -5.27
N LEU A 58 0.00 -20.41 -5.06
CA LEU A 58 -0.97 -19.34 -5.29
C LEU A 58 -0.75 -18.16 -4.33
N HIS A 59 -0.53 -18.45 -3.04
CA HIS A 59 -0.19 -17.46 -2.04
C HIS A 59 1.05 -16.65 -2.46
N GLY A 60 2.13 -17.34 -2.82
CA GLY A 60 3.37 -16.73 -3.30
C GLY A 60 3.18 -15.87 -4.57
N ALA A 61 2.35 -16.31 -5.52
CA ALA A 61 2.08 -15.55 -6.75
C ALA A 61 1.41 -14.19 -6.49
N THR A 62 0.59 -14.08 -5.44
CA THR A 62 -0.06 -12.79 -5.12
C THR A 62 0.89 -11.74 -4.55
N ALA A 63 2.08 -12.15 -4.07
CA ALA A 63 3.08 -11.22 -3.53
C ALA A 63 3.57 -10.20 -4.57
N PHE A 64 3.64 -10.58 -5.86
CA PHE A 64 4.00 -9.66 -6.94
C PHE A 64 3.01 -8.49 -7.05
N GLY A 65 1.71 -8.78 -6.92
CA GLY A 65 0.67 -7.75 -6.94
C GLY A 65 0.78 -6.79 -5.76
N LEU A 66 1.09 -7.31 -4.57
CA LEU A 66 1.32 -6.51 -3.36
C LEU A 66 2.52 -5.57 -3.55
N VAL A 67 3.66 -6.10 -3.98
CA VAL A 67 4.88 -5.31 -4.20
C VAL A 67 4.66 -4.24 -5.27
N ALA A 68 4.06 -4.60 -6.41
CA ALA A 68 3.79 -3.66 -7.50
C ALA A 68 2.89 -2.51 -7.05
N ALA A 69 1.76 -2.82 -6.40
CA ALA A 69 0.82 -1.81 -5.93
C ALA A 69 1.42 -0.92 -4.83
N SER A 70 2.18 -1.50 -3.90
CA SER A 70 2.82 -0.74 -2.81
C SER A 70 3.95 0.17 -3.28
N LEU A 71 4.80 -0.29 -4.19
CA LEU A 71 5.84 0.53 -4.81
C LEU A 71 5.23 1.67 -5.63
N ALA A 72 4.21 1.38 -6.45
CA ALA A 72 3.51 2.42 -7.21
C ALA A 72 2.88 3.47 -6.27
N ALA A 73 2.26 3.05 -5.17
CA ALA A 73 1.72 3.97 -4.16
C ALA A 73 2.82 4.87 -3.57
N ALA A 74 3.97 4.28 -3.22
CA ALA A 74 5.12 5.03 -2.70
C ALA A 74 5.65 6.04 -3.73
N VAL A 75 5.79 5.65 -5.00
CA VAL A 75 6.22 6.56 -6.08
C VAL A 75 5.25 7.73 -6.22
N VAL A 76 3.95 7.47 -6.30
CA VAL A 76 2.93 8.54 -6.39
C VAL A 76 3.02 9.48 -5.19
N ALA A 77 3.14 8.94 -3.97
CA ALA A 77 3.21 9.76 -2.77
C ALA A 77 4.49 10.60 -2.72
N VAL A 78 5.66 10.03 -3.05
CA VAL A 78 6.94 10.74 -3.03
C VAL A 78 7.01 11.77 -4.14
N VAL A 79 6.61 11.45 -5.37
CA VAL A 79 6.74 12.37 -6.51
C VAL A 79 5.70 13.49 -6.43
N ALA A 80 4.44 13.16 -6.13
CA ALA A 80 3.32 14.09 -6.27
C ALA A 80 2.79 14.66 -4.94
N LEU A 81 3.00 13.98 -3.80
CA LEU A 81 2.37 14.37 -2.52
C LEU A 81 3.36 14.85 -1.45
N ARG A 82 4.66 14.51 -1.52
CA ARG A 82 5.65 14.78 -0.44
C ARG A 82 5.69 16.22 0.06
N ARG A 83 5.50 17.20 -0.82
CA ARG A 83 5.54 18.62 -0.45
C ARG A 83 4.28 19.07 0.29
N ALA A 84 3.13 18.52 -0.09
CA ALA A 84 1.84 18.89 0.48
C ALA A 84 1.42 18.00 1.66
N ALA A 85 1.94 16.77 1.74
CA ALA A 85 1.62 15.77 2.75
C ALA A 85 2.86 14.91 3.06
N PRO A 86 3.91 15.46 3.71
CA PRO A 86 5.16 14.75 3.94
C PRO A 86 4.99 13.48 4.79
N VAL A 87 4.11 13.51 5.78
CA VAL A 87 3.79 12.34 6.62
C VAL A 87 3.18 11.22 5.77
N LEU A 88 2.30 11.56 4.82
CA LEU A 88 1.69 10.56 3.93
C LEU A 88 2.73 9.91 3.02
N ALA A 89 3.69 10.69 2.52
CA ALA A 89 4.80 10.16 1.73
C ALA A 89 5.71 9.24 2.57
N ALA A 90 6.03 9.61 3.81
CA ALA A 90 6.80 8.74 4.70
C ALA A 90 6.07 7.43 5.00
N VAL A 91 4.77 7.48 5.28
CA VAL A 91 3.94 6.29 5.48
C VAL A 91 3.88 5.42 4.23
N ALA A 92 3.79 6.01 3.03
CA ALA A 92 3.81 5.26 1.78
C ALA A 92 5.14 4.52 1.55
N VAL A 93 6.26 5.13 1.94
CA VAL A 93 7.59 4.47 1.89
C VAL A 93 7.66 3.33 2.91
N ALA A 94 7.22 3.56 4.15
CA ALA A 94 7.16 2.51 5.17
C ALA A 94 6.27 1.34 4.75
N PHE A 95 5.15 1.64 4.09
CA PHE A 95 4.23 0.66 3.52
C PHE A 95 4.89 -0.22 2.45
N ALA A 96 5.60 0.40 1.49
CA ALA A 96 6.35 -0.36 0.49
C ALA A 96 7.49 -1.18 1.10
N ALA A 97 8.21 -0.63 2.08
CA ALA A 97 9.25 -1.36 2.79
C ALA A 97 8.68 -2.58 3.53
N ALA A 98 7.56 -2.42 4.24
CA ALA A 98 6.87 -3.53 4.91
C ALA A 98 6.42 -4.62 3.91
N ALA A 99 5.90 -4.23 2.74
CA ALA A 99 5.52 -5.16 1.67
C ALA A 99 6.72 -5.92 1.08
N LEU A 100 7.87 -5.26 0.93
CA LEU A 100 9.10 -5.90 0.48
C LEU A 100 9.64 -6.89 1.52
N VAL A 101 9.69 -6.48 2.79
CA VAL A 101 10.09 -7.37 3.89
C VAL A 101 9.15 -8.57 3.98
N GLN A 102 7.84 -8.34 3.86
CA GLN A 102 6.84 -9.40 3.83
C GLN A 102 7.08 -10.42 2.73
N THR A 103 7.37 -9.92 1.52
CA THR A 103 7.60 -10.78 0.36
C THR A 103 8.92 -11.55 0.50
N ALA A 104 9.97 -10.87 0.98
CA ALA A 104 11.27 -11.49 1.21
C ALA A 104 11.20 -12.59 2.27
N THR A 105 10.52 -12.35 3.40
CA THR A 105 10.34 -13.38 4.44
C THR A 105 9.48 -14.53 3.94
N GLY A 106 8.41 -14.26 3.17
CA GLY A 106 7.59 -15.32 2.57
C GLY A 106 8.37 -16.23 1.63
N ARG A 107 9.28 -15.65 0.83
CA ARG A 107 10.21 -16.42 0.00
C ARG A 107 11.22 -17.20 0.83
N LEU A 108 11.78 -16.62 1.88
CA LEU A 108 12.72 -17.33 2.75
C LEU A 108 12.07 -18.51 3.49
N ILE A 109 10.80 -18.39 3.88
CA ILE A 109 10.03 -19.48 4.46
C ILE A 109 9.86 -20.61 3.43
N SER A 110 9.45 -20.28 2.21
CA SER A 110 9.11 -21.28 1.18
C SER A 110 10.30 -21.88 0.42
N ASP A 111 11.34 -21.09 0.15
CA ASP A 111 12.50 -21.51 -0.64
C ASP A 111 13.64 -22.09 0.22
N ALA A 112 13.69 -21.75 1.51
CA ALA A 112 14.80 -22.07 2.41
C ALA A 112 14.37 -22.69 3.76
N ASP A 113 13.10 -23.10 3.88
CA ASP A 113 12.53 -23.77 5.06
C ASP A 113 12.78 -23.02 6.39
N LEU A 114 12.80 -21.67 6.33
CA LEU A 114 13.04 -20.83 7.50
C LEU A 114 11.75 -20.52 8.28
N ASP A 115 11.08 -21.56 8.77
CA ASP A 115 9.78 -21.48 9.48
C ASP A 115 9.78 -20.53 10.69
N ALA A 116 10.95 -20.32 11.32
CA ALA A 116 11.11 -19.36 12.41
C ALA A 116 10.77 -17.91 11.99
N LEU A 117 10.71 -17.60 10.69
CA LEU A 117 10.32 -16.29 10.17
C LEU A 117 8.80 -16.10 10.05
N VAL A 118 7.98 -17.15 10.22
CA VAL A 118 6.51 -17.06 10.11
C VAL A 118 5.92 -15.96 11.00
N PRO A 119 6.29 -15.80 12.29
CA PRO A 119 5.74 -14.71 13.12
C PRO A 119 6.06 -13.32 12.56
N LEU A 120 7.27 -13.11 12.04
CA LEU A 120 7.67 -11.84 11.42
C LEU A 120 6.87 -11.60 10.13
N HIS A 121 6.68 -12.62 9.31
CA HIS A 121 5.85 -12.56 8.11
C HIS A 121 4.38 -12.23 8.45
N VAL A 122 3.79 -12.87 9.44
CA VAL A 122 2.42 -12.52 9.86
C VAL A 122 2.36 -11.09 10.37
N PHE A 123 3.33 -10.66 11.20
CA PHE A 123 3.40 -9.28 11.68
C PHE A 123 3.51 -8.24 10.54
N CYS A 124 4.37 -8.48 9.56
CA CYS A 124 4.55 -7.59 8.42
C CYS A 124 3.27 -7.49 7.57
N SER A 125 2.50 -8.57 7.36
CA SER A 125 1.18 -8.46 6.70
C SER A 125 0.21 -7.55 7.46
N ALA A 126 0.13 -7.70 8.79
CA ALA A 126 -0.73 -6.85 9.62
C ALA A 126 -0.31 -5.38 9.55
N LEU A 127 1.01 -5.12 9.54
CA LEU A 127 1.56 -3.78 9.38
C LEU A 127 1.19 -3.17 8.02
N VAL A 128 1.29 -3.94 6.93
CA VAL A 128 0.89 -3.49 5.57
C VAL A 128 -0.59 -3.08 5.57
N VAL A 129 -1.48 -3.89 6.14
CA VAL A 129 -2.92 -3.57 6.24
C VAL A 129 -3.16 -2.32 7.08
N ALA A 130 -2.51 -2.20 8.24
CA ALA A 130 -2.63 -1.05 9.12
C ALA A 130 -2.18 0.25 8.44
N LEU A 131 -1.05 0.22 7.72
CA LEU A 131 -0.54 1.37 6.97
C LEU A 131 -1.45 1.74 5.79
N ALA A 132 -2.02 0.77 5.08
CA ALA A 132 -3.00 1.02 4.02
C ALA A 132 -4.30 1.64 4.55
N ALA A 133 -4.80 1.16 5.69
CA ALA A 133 -5.95 1.73 6.37
C ALA A 133 -5.67 3.17 6.83
N TRP A 134 -4.52 3.41 7.47
CA TRP A 134 -4.09 4.74 7.88
C TRP A 134 -3.96 5.69 6.67
N ALA A 135 -3.34 5.23 5.58
CA ALA A 135 -3.18 5.99 4.35
C ALA A 135 -4.54 6.41 3.75
N SER A 136 -5.54 5.53 3.83
CA SER A 136 -6.92 5.81 3.40
C SER A 136 -7.58 6.87 4.28
N ILE A 137 -7.44 6.76 5.60
CA ILE A 137 -7.97 7.73 6.58
C ILE A 137 -7.29 9.09 6.40
N GLY A 138 -5.96 9.13 6.32
CA GLY A 138 -5.17 10.33 6.12
C GLY A 138 -5.51 11.04 4.81
N SER A 139 -5.69 10.27 3.72
CA SER A 139 -6.16 10.81 2.44
C SER A 139 -7.56 11.43 2.54
N ALA A 140 -8.47 10.82 3.30
CA ALA A 140 -9.81 11.36 3.54
C ALA A 140 -9.79 12.64 4.39
N ALA A 141 -8.95 12.70 5.42
CA ALA A 141 -8.76 13.89 6.24
C ALA A 141 -8.26 15.08 5.40
N LEU A 142 -7.26 14.85 4.54
CA LEU A 142 -6.73 15.87 3.62
C LEU A 142 -7.76 16.39 2.61
N ARG A 143 -8.76 15.58 2.23
CA ARG A 143 -9.89 16.05 1.42
C ARG A 143 -10.78 17.00 2.21
N ARG A 144 -11.16 16.61 3.44
CA ARG A 144 -12.06 17.41 4.30
C ARG A 144 -11.46 18.76 4.71
N SER A 145 -10.17 18.81 5.07
CA SER A 145 -9.51 20.06 5.46
C SER A 145 -9.50 21.12 4.36
N ARG A 146 -9.44 20.71 3.08
CA ARG A 146 -9.53 21.64 1.94
C ARG A 146 -10.96 22.13 1.69
N SER A 147 -11.98 21.30 1.95
CA SER A 147 -13.39 21.70 1.82
C SER A 147 -13.80 22.73 2.86
N THR A 148 -13.32 22.60 4.10
CA THR A 148 -13.61 23.59 5.16
C THR A 148 -12.96 24.95 4.89
N ALA A 149 -11.71 24.97 4.41
CA ALA A 149 -11.01 26.21 4.06
C ALA A 149 -11.61 26.94 2.83
N ALA A 150 -12.51 26.30 2.08
CA ALA A 150 -13.16 26.87 0.90
C ALA A 150 -14.56 27.43 1.17
N ARG A 151 -15.07 27.34 2.41
CA ARG A 151 -16.31 28.02 2.83
C ARG A 151 -15.96 29.44 3.30
N PRO A 152 -16.47 30.50 2.63
CA PRO A 152 -16.27 31.88 3.05
C PRO A 152 -16.98 32.19 4.37
#